data_AF-A0A8B6CFM1-F1
#
_entry.id   AF-A0A8B6CFM1-F1
#
_cell.length_a   1.000
_cell.length_b   1.000
_cell.length_c   1.000
_cell.angle_alpha   90.00
_cell.angle_beta   90.00
_cell.angle_gamma   90.00
#
_symmetry.space_group_name_H-M   'P 1'
#
loop_
_entity.id
_entity.type
_entity.pdbx_description
1 polymer ?
#
loop_
_entity_poly.entity_id
_entity_poly.type
_entity_poly.pdbx_seq_one_letter_code
_entity_poly.pdbx_strand_id
1 'polypeptide(L)'
;MQSLGDFLSSEDKLGPKVSNSLAGIVNTGMKQKVSEDKIKLMLKKYLRPENCEALAPVHVNLPIWKTLNRQTKNVDIMIQKNQGILCKGMVPQLTLMDKLLNISKANKGIEPSEVGEVLSLVKDSFVFTQMAYSDLNVKRRQLIKTNLRPCYRSLCPDNAPISDKLFGDSLVDKVKEVDIANRMGRKLGKVKSFLPATSTDNRDHRINTGFTANRFSAPYSIPENRFRFKSQNNSFRPSFSHANDHFLGKRPVMRNNFKKKDRH
;
A
#
# COMPACT_ATOMS: atom_id res chain seq x y z
N MET A 1 -2.52 -7.64 -16.64
CA MET A 1 -1.36 -6.73 -16.80
C MET A 1 -0.23 -7.27 -15.94
N GLN A 2 0.94 -7.55 -16.51
CA GLN A 2 2.14 -7.91 -15.74
C GLN A 2 2.44 -6.77 -14.76
N SER A 3 2.84 -7.12 -13.53
CA SER A 3 3.21 -6.12 -12.53
C SER A 3 4.50 -5.43 -12.96
N LEU A 4 4.72 -4.16 -12.59
CA LEU A 4 6.00 -3.50 -12.89
C LEU A 4 7.19 -4.30 -12.32
N GLY A 5 6.98 -5.02 -11.21
CA GLY A 5 7.98 -5.89 -10.60
C GLY A 5 8.41 -7.06 -11.48
N ASP A 6 7.56 -7.50 -12.40
CA ASP A 6 7.87 -8.61 -13.31
C ASP A 6 8.93 -8.19 -14.34
N PHE A 7 8.95 -6.89 -14.72
CA PHE A 7 9.97 -6.31 -15.61
C PHE A 7 11.26 -5.91 -14.89
N LEU A 8 11.19 -5.67 -13.59
CA LEU A 8 12.36 -5.34 -12.76
C LEU A 8 13.11 -6.61 -12.28
N SER A 9 12.60 -7.80 -12.61
CA SER A 9 13.16 -9.08 -12.21
C SER A 9 14.17 -9.61 -13.23
N SER A 10 15.41 -9.13 -13.13
CA SER A 10 16.61 -9.74 -13.70
C SER A 10 17.83 -9.07 -13.06
N GLU A 11 18.86 -9.85 -12.71
CA GLU A 11 20.16 -9.44 -12.14
C GLU A 11 20.43 -7.93 -12.05
N ASP A 12 20.68 -7.43 -10.84
CA ASP A 12 20.99 -6.02 -10.59
C ASP A 12 22.34 -5.63 -11.23
N LYS A 13 22.27 -5.09 -12.45
CA LYS A 13 23.44 -4.60 -13.17
C LYS A 13 23.79 -3.20 -12.71
N LEU A 14 25.02 -3.04 -12.22
CA LEU A 14 25.52 -1.75 -11.77
C LEU A 14 25.89 -0.84 -12.95
N GLY A 15 25.45 0.41 -12.89
CA GLY A 15 25.85 1.46 -13.83
C GLY A 15 27.19 2.13 -13.48
N PRO A 16 27.63 3.12 -14.27
CA PRO A 16 28.81 3.93 -14.00
C PRO A 16 28.74 4.66 -12.64
N LYS A 17 29.91 4.93 -12.04
CA LYS A 17 30.00 5.67 -10.78
C LYS A 17 29.62 7.15 -10.96
N VAL A 18 28.85 7.68 -10.02
CA VAL A 18 28.67 9.13 -9.84
C VAL A 18 29.72 9.70 -8.89
N SER A 19 29.75 11.03 -8.71
CA SER A 19 30.69 11.66 -7.78
C SER A 19 30.53 11.14 -6.34
N ASN A 20 31.64 11.00 -5.62
CA ASN A 20 31.65 10.47 -4.24
C ASN A 20 30.77 11.31 -3.28
N SER A 21 30.73 12.63 -3.48
CA SER A 21 29.86 13.52 -2.70
C SER A 21 28.38 13.17 -2.91
N LEU A 22 27.95 13.00 -4.16
CA LEU A 22 26.57 12.64 -4.48
C LEU A 22 26.22 11.24 -3.97
N ALA A 23 27.13 10.27 -4.16
CA ALA A 23 26.96 8.92 -3.64
C ALA A 23 26.79 8.92 -2.11
N GLY A 24 27.58 9.71 -1.39
CA GLY A 24 27.46 9.87 0.06
C GLY A 24 26.11 10.44 0.51
N ILE A 25 25.58 11.42 -0.23
CA ILE A 25 24.26 12.00 0.02
C ILE A 25 23.18 10.94 -0.18
N VAL A 26 23.21 10.18 -1.28
CA VAL A 26 22.21 9.13 -1.57
C VAL A 26 22.26 8.01 -0.55
N ASN A 27 23.45 7.47 -0.27
CA ASN A 27 23.64 6.35 0.65
C ASN A 27 23.20 6.68 2.08
N THR A 28 23.41 7.92 2.50
CA THR A 28 22.93 8.43 3.81
C THR A 28 21.43 8.70 3.77
N GLY A 29 20.97 9.42 2.73
CA GLY A 29 19.59 9.87 2.60
C GLY A 29 18.58 8.72 2.55
N MET A 30 18.90 7.63 1.85
CA MET A 30 18.02 6.46 1.72
C MET A 30 17.81 5.71 3.06
N LYS A 31 18.68 5.92 4.05
CA LYS A 31 18.59 5.28 5.37
C LYS A 31 17.94 6.16 6.43
N GLN A 32 17.78 7.45 6.16
CA GLN A 32 17.32 8.44 7.14
C GLN A 32 15.89 8.90 6.85
N LYS A 33 15.12 9.16 7.91
CA LYS A 33 13.83 9.84 7.77
C LYS A 33 14.07 11.31 7.45
N VAL A 34 13.31 11.84 6.50
CA VAL A 34 13.26 13.28 6.22
C VAL A 34 12.58 14.00 7.39
N SER A 35 13.15 15.10 7.87
CA SER A 35 12.55 15.89 8.96
C SER A 35 11.21 16.49 8.56
N GLU A 36 10.30 16.62 9.52
CA GLU A 36 8.97 17.18 9.27
C GLU A 36 8.99 18.60 8.70
N ASP A 37 9.90 19.44 9.19
CA ASP A 37 10.03 20.82 8.71
C ASP A 37 10.45 20.86 7.24
N LYS A 38 11.37 19.97 6.85
CA LYS A 38 11.77 19.83 5.44
C LYS A 38 10.61 19.32 4.58
N ILE A 39 9.83 18.37 5.07
CA ILE A 39 8.61 17.90 4.38
C ILE A 39 7.63 19.06 4.18
N LYS A 40 7.30 19.80 5.25
CA LYS A 40 6.37 20.95 5.21
C LYS A 40 6.85 22.02 4.23
N LEU A 41 8.14 22.34 4.24
CA LEU A 41 8.76 23.29 3.31
C LEU A 41 8.59 22.83 1.85
N MET A 42 8.90 21.56 1.56
CA MET A 42 8.81 21.02 0.20
C MET A 42 7.36 20.97 -0.31
N LEU A 43 6.39 20.63 0.56
CA LEU A 43 4.97 20.60 0.20
C LEU A 43 4.39 21.97 -0.12
N LYS A 44 4.86 23.02 0.57
CA LYS A 44 4.51 24.43 0.29
C LYS A 44 5.18 24.93 -0.99
N LYS A 45 6.44 24.56 -1.22
CA LYS A 45 7.21 25.00 -2.39
C LYS A 45 6.69 24.42 -3.70
N TYR A 46 6.37 23.14 -3.72
CA TYR A 46 5.96 22.45 -4.94
C TYR A 46 4.44 22.26 -4.98
N LEU A 47 3.77 23.29 -5.51
CA LEU A 47 2.33 23.28 -5.78
C LEU A 47 2.06 22.63 -7.14
N ARG A 48 0.93 21.93 -7.25
CA ARG A 48 0.50 21.32 -8.51
C ARG A 48 0.22 22.43 -9.53
N PRO A 49 0.78 22.38 -10.74
CA PRO A 49 0.43 23.32 -11.81
C PRO A 49 -1.06 23.23 -12.15
N GLU A 50 -1.70 24.36 -12.44
CA GLU A 50 -3.15 24.43 -12.68
C GLU A 50 -3.60 23.59 -13.88
N ASN A 51 -2.79 23.55 -14.94
CA ASN A 51 -3.04 22.78 -16.15
C ASN A 51 -2.71 21.27 -16.03
N CYS A 52 -2.33 20.79 -14.83
CA CYS A 52 -1.96 19.40 -14.58
C CYS A 52 -2.98 18.72 -13.66
N GLU A 53 -4.27 18.76 -13.99
CA GLU A 53 -5.35 18.26 -13.15
C GLU A 53 -5.19 16.77 -12.76
N ALA A 54 -4.77 15.95 -13.72
CA ALA A 54 -4.51 14.52 -13.53
C ALA A 54 -3.34 14.21 -12.59
N LEU A 55 -2.52 15.19 -12.22
CA LEU A 55 -1.41 15.04 -11.27
C LEU A 55 -1.91 15.03 -9.82
N ALA A 56 -2.82 14.12 -9.52
CA ALA A 56 -3.37 13.89 -8.19
C ALA A 56 -3.79 12.43 -8.00
N PRO A 57 -3.81 11.92 -6.76
CA PRO A 57 -4.31 10.57 -6.48
C PRO A 57 -5.76 10.39 -6.94
N VAL A 58 -6.02 9.33 -7.71
CA VAL A 58 -7.38 8.95 -8.10
C VAL A 58 -8.14 8.35 -6.93
N HIS A 59 -9.44 8.63 -6.86
CA HIS A 59 -10.28 8.19 -5.76
C HIS A 59 -11.12 6.97 -6.14
N VAL A 60 -11.39 6.11 -5.16
CA VAL A 60 -12.34 5.00 -5.33
C VAL A 60 -13.74 5.57 -5.61
N ASN A 61 -14.46 4.98 -6.55
CA ASN A 61 -15.84 5.36 -6.82
C ASN A 61 -16.71 5.21 -5.57
N LEU A 62 -17.53 6.23 -5.27
CA LEU A 62 -18.35 6.28 -4.05
C LEU A 62 -19.20 5.02 -3.79
N PRO A 63 -19.87 4.41 -4.80
CA PRO A 63 -20.64 3.19 -4.58
C PRO A 63 -19.78 2.03 -4.04
N ILE A 64 -18.61 1.79 -4.64
CA ILE A 64 -17.66 0.78 -4.15
C ILE A 64 -17.16 1.18 -2.77
N TRP A 65 -16.72 2.43 -2.60
CA TRP A 65 -16.18 2.94 -1.35
C TRP A 65 -17.11 2.71 -0.17
N LYS A 66 -18.41 2.97 -0.32
CA LYS A 66 -19.40 2.77 0.74
C LYS A 66 -19.51 1.30 1.19
N THR A 67 -19.30 0.35 0.28
CA THR A 67 -19.38 -1.10 0.57
C THR A 67 -18.11 -1.69 1.21
N LEU A 68 -16.97 -1.01 1.11
CA LEU A 68 -15.71 -1.54 1.63
C LEU A 68 -15.70 -1.56 3.17
N ASN A 69 -15.11 -2.61 3.73
CA ASN A 69 -14.82 -2.70 5.15
C ASN A 69 -13.74 -1.67 5.57
N ARG A 70 -13.60 -1.46 6.89
CA ARG A 70 -12.68 -0.46 7.45
C ARG A 70 -11.22 -0.77 7.10
N GLN A 71 -10.83 -2.03 7.14
CA GLN A 71 -9.47 -2.48 6.87
C GLN A 71 -9.05 -2.15 5.44
N THR A 72 -9.86 -2.51 4.44
CA THR A 72 -9.61 -2.21 3.03
C THR A 72 -9.55 -0.70 2.78
N LYS A 73 -10.46 0.08 3.40
CA LYS A 73 -10.43 1.56 3.32
C LYS A 73 -9.12 2.13 3.84
N ASN A 74 -8.65 1.65 5.00
CA ASN A 74 -7.41 2.14 5.61
C ASN A 74 -6.20 1.85 4.72
N VAL A 75 -6.09 0.63 4.18
CA VAL A 75 -5.01 0.25 3.25
C VAL A 75 -5.07 1.12 1.99
N ASP A 76 -6.25 1.32 1.40
CA ASP A 76 -6.41 2.16 0.21
C ASP A 76 -5.99 3.62 0.48
N ILE A 77 -6.37 4.19 1.63
CA ILE A 77 -5.94 5.55 2.05
C ILE A 77 -4.43 5.63 2.20
N MET A 78 -3.79 4.61 2.78
CA MET A 78 -2.32 4.59 2.91
C MET A 78 -1.65 4.59 1.52
N ILE A 79 -2.17 3.82 0.58
CA ILE A 79 -1.64 3.81 -0.79
C ILE A 79 -1.88 5.16 -1.48
N GLN A 80 -3.07 5.76 -1.32
CA GLN A 80 -3.36 7.10 -1.86
C GLN A 80 -2.40 8.17 -1.31
N LYS A 81 -2.03 8.09 -0.03
CA LYS A 81 -1.01 9.00 0.55
C LYS A 81 0.34 8.85 -0.15
N ASN A 82 0.78 7.61 -0.41
CA ASN A 82 2.01 7.35 -1.16
C ASN A 82 1.94 7.88 -2.60
N GLN A 83 0.80 7.70 -3.27
CA GLN A 83 0.53 8.29 -4.58
C GLN A 83 0.63 9.82 -4.53
N GLY A 84 0.12 10.45 -3.47
CA GLY A 84 0.24 11.90 -3.29
C GLY A 84 1.69 12.37 -3.17
N ILE A 85 2.55 11.59 -2.50
CA ILE A 85 4.00 11.86 -2.43
C ILE A 85 4.64 11.75 -3.81
N LEU A 86 4.29 10.73 -4.60
CA LEU A 86 4.78 10.59 -5.98
C LEU A 86 4.37 11.78 -6.85
N CYS A 87 3.08 12.16 -6.83
CA CYS A 87 2.60 13.35 -7.56
C CYS A 87 3.36 14.62 -7.15
N LYS A 88 3.65 14.78 -5.85
CA LYS A 88 4.45 15.91 -5.36
C LYS A 88 5.91 15.87 -5.83
N GLY A 89 6.51 14.69 -5.96
CA GLY A 89 7.85 14.50 -6.52
C GLY A 89 7.93 14.79 -8.02
N MET A 90 6.83 14.61 -8.76
CA MET A 90 6.76 14.92 -10.18
C MET A 90 6.69 16.43 -10.49
N VAL A 91 6.17 17.25 -9.58
CA VAL A 91 6.08 18.71 -9.78
C VAL A 91 7.45 19.37 -10.06
N PRO A 92 8.52 19.13 -9.28
CA PRO A 92 9.84 19.68 -9.60
C PRO A 92 10.41 19.13 -10.91
N GLN A 93 10.11 17.88 -11.28
CA GLN A 93 10.50 17.31 -12.59
C GLN A 93 9.84 18.11 -13.73
N LEU A 94 8.52 18.34 -13.66
CA LEU A 94 7.79 19.16 -14.62
C LEU A 94 8.32 20.59 -14.69
N THR A 95 8.60 21.20 -13.54
CA THR A 95 9.17 22.55 -13.47
C THR A 95 10.54 22.62 -14.16
N LEU A 96 11.35 21.56 -14.01
CA LEU A 96 12.65 21.47 -14.67
C LEU A 96 12.50 21.27 -16.19
N MET A 97 11.58 20.41 -16.63
CA MET A 97 11.28 20.22 -18.06
C MET A 97 10.83 21.53 -18.72
N ASP A 98 9.91 22.26 -18.09
CA ASP A 98 9.41 23.54 -18.62
C ASP A 98 10.54 24.56 -18.79
N LYS A 99 11.41 24.68 -17.79
CA LYS A 99 12.61 25.53 -17.87
C LYS A 99 13.54 25.13 -19.01
N LEU A 100 13.81 23.83 -19.18
CA LEU A 100 14.68 23.32 -20.25
C LEU A 100 14.06 23.58 -21.64
N LEU A 101 12.75 23.38 -21.80
CA LEU A 101 12.04 23.67 -23.03
C LEU A 101 12.10 25.16 -23.39
N ASN A 102 11.98 26.05 -22.39
CA ASN A 102 12.08 27.48 -22.59
C ASN A 102 13.51 27.93 -22.95
N ILE A 103 14.54 27.30 -22.37
CA ILE A 103 15.94 27.54 -22.75
C ILE A 103 16.19 27.10 -24.20
N SER A 104 15.73 25.90 -24.56
CA SER A 104 15.86 25.35 -25.91
C SER A 104 15.22 26.25 -26.97
N LYS A 105 14.01 26.79 -26.71
CA LYS A 105 13.34 27.71 -27.63
C LYS A 105 14.03 29.06 -27.77
N ALA A 106 14.66 29.54 -26.70
CA ALA A 106 15.21 30.88 -26.64
C ALA A 106 16.68 30.98 -27.10
N ASN A 107 17.30 29.88 -27.56
CA ASN A 107 18.72 29.83 -27.99
C ASN A 107 19.67 30.55 -27.01
N LYS A 108 19.48 30.36 -25.70
CA LYS A 108 20.20 31.08 -24.63
C LYS A 108 21.65 30.59 -24.42
N GLY A 109 22.43 30.47 -25.49
CA GLY A 109 23.87 30.20 -25.43
C GLY A 109 24.27 28.85 -24.82
N ILE A 110 23.32 27.91 -24.69
CA ILE A 110 23.59 26.51 -24.34
C ILE A 110 23.36 25.70 -25.62
N GLU A 111 24.27 24.77 -25.89
CA GLU A 111 24.17 23.89 -27.04
C GLU A 111 22.83 23.13 -27.01
N PRO A 112 22.03 23.16 -28.10
CA PRO A 112 20.74 22.48 -28.14
C PRO A 112 20.81 20.98 -27.82
N SER A 113 21.95 20.33 -28.13
CA SER A 113 22.22 18.94 -27.81
C SER A 113 22.27 18.68 -26.30
N GLU A 114 23.00 19.51 -25.54
CA GLU A 114 23.11 19.38 -24.08
C GLU A 114 21.76 19.56 -23.38
N VAL A 115 20.95 20.53 -23.84
CA VAL A 115 19.58 20.72 -23.33
C VAL A 115 18.72 19.49 -23.64
N GLY A 116 18.87 18.91 -24.83
CA GLY A 116 18.16 17.72 -25.26
C GLY A 116 18.48 16.48 -24.40
N GLU A 117 19.75 16.28 -24.06
CA GLU A 117 20.20 15.19 -23.19
C GLU A 117 19.61 15.30 -21.78
N VAL A 118 19.73 16.47 -21.14
CA VAL A 118 19.17 16.69 -19.80
C VAL A 118 17.66 16.57 -19.81
N LEU A 119 16.98 17.09 -20.84
CA LEU A 119 15.53 16.97 -20.97
C LEU A 119 15.10 15.50 -21.08
N SER A 120 15.87 14.67 -21.78
CA SER A 120 15.59 13.24 -21.92
C SER A 120 15.71 12.52 -20.56
N LEU A 121 16.78 12.79 -19.79
CA LEU A 121 16.96 12.24 -18.45
C LEU A 121 15.79 12.57 -17.50
N VAL A 122 15.33 13.83 -17.53
CA VAL A 122 14.21 14.27 -16.69
C VAL A 122 12.89 13.63 -17.14
N LYS A 123 12.68 13.48 -18.46
CA LYS A 123 11.53 12.78 -19.03
C LYS A 123 11.48 11.32 -18.58
N ASP A 124 12.60 10.61 -18.68
CA ASP A 124 12.69 9.22 -18.25
C ASP A 124 12.42 9.10 -16.74
N SER A 125 12.99 10.00 -15.92
CA SER A 125 12.72 10.06 -14.48
C SER A 125 11.22 10.27 -14.16
N PHE A 126 10.54 11.13 -14.92
CA PHE A 126 9.10 11.33 -14.79
C PHE A 126 8.31 10.08 -15.18
N VAL A 127 8.67 9.44 -16.30
CA VAL A 127 8.04 8.20 -16.78
C VAL A 127 8.18 7.08 -15.74
N PHE A 128 9.36 6.86 -15.16
CA PHE A 128 9.53 5.87 -14.09
C PHE A 128 8.64 6.15 -12.87
N THR A 129 8.52 7.43 -12.49
CA THR A 129 7.64 7.84 -11.39
C THR A 129 6.17 7.60 -11.75
N GLN A 130 5.79 7.83 -13.02
CA GLN A 130 4.43 7.60 -13.54
C GLN A 130 4.08 6.11 -13.63
N MET A 131 5.04 5.27 -13.99
CA MET A 131 4.91 3.82 -13.98
C MET A 131 4.63 3.34 -12.55
N ALA A 132 5.39 3.80 -11.56
CA ALA A 132 5.14 3.48 -10.15
C ALA A 132 3.75 3.94 -9.68
N TYR A 133 3.33 5.16 -10.05
CA TYR A 133 1.99 5.66 -9.75
C TYR A 133 0.87 4.78 -10.35
N SER A 134 1.06 4.34 -11.60
CA SER A 134 0.09 3.50 -12.32
C SER A 134 0.02 2.09 -11.74
N ASP A 135 1.17 1.51 -11.37
CA ASP A 135 1.26 0.20 -10.71
C ASP A 135 0.53 0.21 -9.35
N LEU A 136 0.62 1.31 -8.59
CA LEU A 136 -0.16 1.48 -7.36
C LEU A 136 -1.68 1.47 -7.62
N ASN A 137 -2.16 2.04 -8.72
CA ASN A 137 -3.58 1.96 -9.07
C ASN A 137 -4.03 0.53 -9.38
N VAL A 138 -3.20 -0.24 -10.10
CA VAL A 138 -3.47 -1.66 -10.37
C VAL A 138 -3.52 -2.46 -9.07
N LYS A 139 -2.54 -2.26 -8.17
CA LYS A 139 -2.51 -2.91 -6.85
C LYS A 139 -3.75 -2.56 -6.00
N ARG A 140 -4.17 -1.30 -5.99
CA ARG A 140 -5.40 -0.86 -5.29
C ARG A 140 -6.63 -1.58 -5.84
N ARG A 141 -6.76 -1.68 -7.17
CA ARG A 141 -7.87 -2.42 -7.81
C ARG A 141 -7.88 -3.88 -7.39
N GLN A 142 -6.73 -4.55 -7.39
CA GLN A 142 -6.62 -5.95 -6.98
C GLN A 142 -7.01 -6.14 -5.51
N LEU A 143 -6.51 -5.30 -4.61
CA LEU A 143 -6.85 -5.35 -3.17
C LEU A 143 -8.33 -5.08 -2.90
N ILE A 144 -8.95 -4.16 -3.65
CA ILE A 144 -10.38 -3.90 -3.53
C ILE A 144 -11.19 -5.07 -4.10
N LYS A 145 -10.80 -5.60 -5.28
CA LYS A 145 -11.47 -6.72 -5.96
C LYS A 145 -11.57 -7.97 -5.09
N THR A 146 -10.56 -8.29 -4.29
CA THR A 146 -10.61 -9.44 -3.36
C THR A 146 -11.64 -9.27 -2.24
N ASN A 147 -11.96 -8.03 -1.88
CA ASN A 147 -12.94 -7.68 -0.86
C ASN A 147 -14.37 -7.47 -1.40
N LEU A 148 -14.56 -7.52 -2.73
CA LEU A 148 -15.88 -7.48 -3.35
C LEU A 148 -16.52 -8.87 -3.39
N ARG A 149 -17.86 -8.92 -3.37
CA ARG A 149 -18.61 -10.16 -3.56
C ARG A 149 -18.24 -10.78 -4.91
N PRO A 150 -18.16 -12.13 -5.04
CA PRO A 150 -17.74 -12.80 -6.27
C PRO A 150 -18.48 -12.33 -7.53
N CYS A 151 -19.79 -12.10 -7.41
CA CYS A 151 -20.65 -11.65 -8.51
C CYS A 151 -20.34 -10.25 -9.05
N TYR A 152 -19.57 -9.43 -8.32
CA TYR A 152 -19.17 -8.08 -8.71
C TYR A 152 -17.68 -7.97 -9.06
N ARG A 153 -16.91 -9.06 -9.00
CA ARG A 153 -15.47 -9.04 -9.33
C ARG A 153 -15.20 -8.69 -10.80
N SER A 154 -16.17 -8.94 -11.69
CA SER A 154 -16.13 -8.55 -13.10
C SER A 154 -16.12 -7.03 -13.30
N LEU A 155 -16.55 -6.24 -12.31
CA LEU A 155 -16.49 -4.77 -12.35
C LEU A 155 -15.06 -4.22 -12.28
N CYS A 156 -14.10 -5.07 -11.94
CA CYS A 156 -12.69 -4.72 -11.82
C CYS A 156 -11.85 -5.43 -12.89
N PRO A 157 -12.03 -5.13 -14.20
CA PRO A 157 -11.16 -5.68 -15.22
C PRO A 157 -9.75 -5.10 -15.07
N ASP A 158 -8.75 -5.95 -15.27
CA ASP A 158 -7.35 -5.61 -14.98
C ASP A 158 -6.81 -4.52 -15.93
N ASN A 159 -7.44 -4.34 -17.10
CA ASN A 159 -7.05 -3.37 -18.13
C ASN A 159 -8.04 -2.18 -18.25
N ALA A 160 -8.94 -1.96 -17.30
CA ALA A 160 -9.85 -0.82 -17.39
C ALA A 160 -9.07 0.50 -17.41
N PRO A 161 -9.37 1.46 -18.30
CA PRO A 161 -8.74 2.77 -18.22
C PRO A 161 -9.03 3.41 -16.85
N ILE A 162 -8.02 4.05 -16.27
CA ILE A 162 -8.15 4.81 -15.03
C ILE A 162 -8.47 6.26 -15.43
N SER A 163 -9.70 6.67 -15.19
CA SER A 163 -10.12 8.08 -15.20
C SER A 163 -9.77 8.76 -13.86
N ASP A 164 -10.37 9.90 -13.55
CA ASP A 164 -10.35 10.52 -12.21
C ASP A 164 -10.88 9.59 -11.10
N LYS A 165 -11.68 8.59 -11.48
CA LYS A 165 -12.13 7.49 -10.62
C LYS A 165 -11.39 6.19 -10.90
N LEU A 166 -11.04 5.47 -9.82
CA LEU A 166 -10.26 4.25 -9.89
C LEU A 166 -10.91 3.15 -10.75
N PHE A 167 -12.25 3.07 -10.80
CA PHE A 167 -12.99 2.07 -11.60
C PHE A 167 -13.68 2.65 -12.85
N GLY A 168 -13.34 3.88 -13.23
CA GLY A 168 -13.96 4.55 -14.38
C GLY A 168 -15.30 5.21 -14.04
N ASP A 169 -15.79 6.06 -14.94
CA ASP A 169 -17.02 6.83 -14.73
C ASP A 169 -18.30 5.99 -14.95
N SER A 170 -18.26 5.02 -15.87
CA SER A 170 -19.41 4.15 -16.20
C SER A 170 -19.64 3.01 -15.19
N LEU A 171 -19.16 3.13 -13.95
CA LEU A 171 -19.28 2.07 -12.95
C LEU A 171 -20.75 1.69 -12.69
N VAL A 172 -21.63 2.68 -12.57
CA VAL A 172 -23.05 2.45 -12.25
C VAL A 172 -23.72 1.61 -13.32
N ASP A 173 -23.42 1.84 -14.59
CA ASP A 173 -24.02 1.08 -15.69
C ASP A 173 -23.47 -0.34 -15.74
N LYS A 174 -22.15 -0.52 -15.51
CA LYS A 174 -21.55 -1.86 -15.34
C LYS A 174 -22.18 -2.65 -14.19
N VAL A 175 -22.53 -2.00 -13.08
CA VAL A 175 -23.24 -2.66 -11.96
C VAL A 175 -24.61 -3.15 -12.40
N LYS A 176 -25.39 -2.33 -13.11
CA LYS A 176 -26.71 -2.73 -13.64
C LYS A 176 -26.61 -3.91 -14.58
N GLU A 177 -25.65 -3.88 -15.52
CA GLU A 177 -25.38 -4.99 -16.45
C GLU A 177 -25.07 -6.29 -15.71
N VAL A 178 -24.20 -6.21 -14.68
CA VAL A 178 -23.87 -7.36 -13.84
C VAL A 178 -25.09 -7.86 -13.07
N ASP A 179 -25.94 -6.99 -12.54
CA ASP A 179 -27.16 -7.40 -11.84
C ASP A 179 -28.18 -8.07 -12.77
N ILE A 180 -28.33 -7.56 -14.00
CA ILE A 180 -29.15 -8.19 -15.05
C ILE A 180 -28.58 -9.58 -15.38
N ALA A 181 -27.27 -9.68 -15.66
CA ALA A 181 -26.61 -10.94 -15.96
C ALA A 181 -26.75 -11.96 -14.81
N ASN A 182 -26.59 -11.52 -13.56
CA ASN A 182 -26.79 -12.37 -12.38
C ASN A 182 -28.24 -12.83 -12.23
N ARG A 183 -29.23 -11.98 -12.55
CA ARG A 183 -30.65 -12.35 -12.55
C ARG A 183 -30.96 -13.37 -13.63
N MET A 184 -30.44 -13.17 -14.83
CA MET A 184 -30.60 -14.09 -15.96
C MET A 184 -29.93 -15.43 -15.68
N GLY A 185 -28.71 -15.42 -15.15
CA GLY A 185 -27.99 -16.64 -14.74
C GLY A 185 -28.72 -17.44 -13.66
N ARG A 186 -29.43 -16.79 -12.74
CA ARG A 186 -30.30 -17.49 -11.78
C ARG A 186 -31.55 -18.11 -12.41
N LYS A 187 -32.11 -17.47 -13.45
CA LYS A 187 -33.30 -17.97 -14.16
C LYS A 187 -32.97 -19.08 -15.18
N LEU A 188 -31.81 -19.01 -15.81
CA LEU A 188 -31.37 -19.90 -16.89
C LEU A 188 -30.38 -20.98 -16.42
N GLY A 189 -29.80 -20.82 -15.22
CA GLY A 189 -28.88 -21.79 -14.65
C GLY A 189 -29.61 -23.10 -14.33
N LYS A 190 -28.95 -24.23 -14.64
CA LYS A 190 -29.50 -25.56 -14.38
C LYS A 190 -30.01 -25.65 -12.93
N VAL A 191 -31.28 -26.00 -12.77
CA VAL A 191 -31.81 -26.58 -11.53
C VAL A 191 -30.80 -27.65 -11.13
N LYS A 192 -30.20 -27.56 -9.94
CA LYS A 192 -29.48 -28.71 -9.39
C LYS A 192 -30.50 -29.84 -9.35
N SER A 193 -30.37 -30.78 -10.29
CA SER A 193 -31.17 -31.99 -10.30
C SER A 193 -31.07 -32.56 -8.89
N PHE A 194 -32.20 -32.60 -8.19
CA PHE A 194 -32.34 -33.38 -6.98
C PHE A 194 -31.93 -34.80 -7.34
N LEU A 195 -30.73 -35.20 -6.94
CA LEU A 195 -30.37 -36.62 -6.95
C LEU A 195 -31.38 -37.28 -5.99
N PRO A 196 -32.08 -38.36 -6.39
CA PRO A 196 -32.94 -39.08 -5.47
C PRO A 196 -32.06 -39.60 -4.34
N ALA A 197 -32.45 -39.34 -3.09
CA ALA A 197 -31.85 -40.00 -1.95
C ALA A 197 -32.07 -41.50 -2.13
N THR A 198 -31.00 -42.26 -2.39
CA THR A 198 -31.05 -43.71 -2.28
C THR A 198 -31.25 -44.04 -0.82
N SER A 199 -32.48 -44.38 -0.48
CA SER A 199 -32.91 -44.96 0.80
C SER A 199 -32.16 -46.26 1.03
N THR A 200 -31.12 -46.26 1.87
CA THR A 200 -30.69 -47.48 2.55
C THR A 200 -31.61 -47.65 3.76
N ASP A 201 -32.68 -48.40 3.53
CA ASP A 201 -33.49 -49.04 4.56
C ASP A 201 -32.58 -50.01 5.33
N ASN A 202 -32.37 -49.75 6.61
CA ASN A 202 -31.81 -50.71 7.55
C ASN A 202 -32.65 -50.63 8.83
N ARG A 203 -33.86 -51.19 8.73
CA ARG A 203 -34.58 -51.71 9.90
C ARG A 203 -33.90 -53.00 10.32
N ASP A 204 -33.27 -52.99 11.48
CA ASP A 204 -33.18 -54.21 12.30
C ASP A 204 -33.60 -53.91 13.73
N HIS A 205 -34.55 -54.73 14.18
CA HIS A 205 -35.19 -54.70 15.48
C HIS A 205 -34.45 -55.59 16.48
N ARG A 206 -34.46 -55.16 17.76
CA ARG A 206 -34.45 -55.98 19.00
C ARG A 206 -33.12 -56.69 19.34
N ILE A 207 -32.63 -56.75 20.59
CA ILE A 207 -33.29 -57.08 21.87
C ILE A 207 -32.62 -56.34 23.06
N ASN A 208 -33.47 -55.95 24.00
CA ASN A 208 -33.16 -55.50 25.35
C ASN A 208 -33.21 -56.70 26.32
N THR A 209 -32.17 -56.96 27.09
CA THR A 209 -32.24 -57.70 28.37
C THR A 209 -31.17 -57.18 29.33
N GLY A 210 -31.60 -56.73 30.50
CA GLY A 210 -30.72 -56.28 31.58
C GLY A 210 -30.31 -57.38 32.57
N PHE A 211 -29.52 -56.92 33.54
CA PHE A 211 -29.20 -57.45 34.88
C PHE A 211 -27.86 -58.16 35.18
N THR A 212 -27.25 -57.64 36.27
CA THR A 212 -26.39 -58.24 37.32
C THR A 212 -24.85 -58.34 37.19
N ALA A 213 -24.19 -57.39 37.88
CA ALA A 213 -23.29 -57.54 39.05
C ALA A 213 -22.00 -58.42 39.01
N ASN A 214 -20.86 -57.72 39.13
CA ASN A 214 -19.62 -57.97 39.91
C ASN A 214 -19.14 -59.41 40.24
N ARG A 215 -17.84 -59.66 40.01
CA ARG A 215 -16.78 -59.80 41.05
C ARG A 215 -15.36 -59.99 40.45
N PHE A 216 -14.42 -59.17 40.95
CA PHE A 216 -12.95 -59.33 41.15
C PHE A 216 -12.12 -60.10 40.09
N SER A 217 -11.08 -59.52 39.47
CA SER A 217 -9.77 -59.31 40.12
C SER A 217 -8.89 -58.32 39.33
N ALA A 218 -8.26 -57.37 40.04
CA ALA A 218 -7.10 -56.58 39.59
C ALA A 218 -5.80 -57.39 39.87
N PRO A 219 -4.58 -57.03 39.40
CA PRO A 219 -4.15 -55.69 38.93
C PRO A 219 -3.22 -55.67 37.70
N TYR A 220 -3.11 -54.51 37.02
CA TYR A 220 -1.86 -53.72 36.95
C TYR A 220 -2.03 -52.45 36.10
N SER A 221 -1.56 -51.34 36.67
CA SER A 221 -1.08 -50.09 36.06
C SER A 221 -2.03 -49.21 35.22
N ILE A 222 -2.51 -48.14 35.86
CA ILE A 222 -2.87 -46.86 35.25
C ILE A 222 -1.82 -45.82 35.72
N PRO A 223 -1.50 -44.81 34.90
CA PRO A 223 -1.63 -43.45 35.43
C PRO A 223 -2.55 -42.60 34.53
N GLU A 224 -3.68 -42.20 35.10
CA GLU A 224 -4.39 -40.98 34.76
C GLU A 224 -3.49 -39.83 35.22
N ASN A 225 -3.48 -38.73 34.48
CA ASN A 225 -3.67 -37.48 35.18
C ASN A 225 -4.63 -36.56 34.44
N ARG A 226 -5.75 -36.37 35.13
CA ARG A 226 -6.89 -35.53 34.80
C ARG A 226 -6.63 -34.13 35.39
N PHE A 227 -6.74 -33.12 34.54
CA PHE A 227 -7.08 -31.70 34.80
C PHE A 227 -6.82 -31.08 36.19
N ARG A 228 -6.13 -29.93 36.21
CA ARG A 228 -6.62 -28.74 36.95
C ARG A 228 -5.91 -27.43 36.58
N PHE A 229 -6.70 -26.46 36.13
CA PHE A 229 -6.36 -25.03 36.14
C PHE A 229 -6.09 -24.57 37.58
N LYS A 230 -4.98 -23.86 37.78
CA LYS A 230 -4.84 -22.82 38.81
C LYS A 230 -4.10 -21.62 38.22
N SER A 231 -4.79 -20.50 38.27
CA SER A 231 -4.29 -19.14 38.04
C SER A 231 -3.12 -18.83 38.99
N GLN A 232 -2.00 -18.38 38.44
CA GLN A 232 -1.07 -17.49 39.15
C GLN A 232 -0.74 -16.30 38.26
N ASN A 233 -1.15 -15.13 38.74
CA ASN A 233 -0.58 -13.84 38.39
C ASN A 233 0.95 -13.91 38.47
N ASN A 234 1.63 -13.51 37.40
CA ASN A 234 2.85 -12.73 37.59
C ASN A 234 3.04 -11.75 36.44
N SER A 235 2.83 -10.48 36.78
CA SER A 235 3.14 -9.31 36.00
C SER A 235 4.66 -9.15 35.85
N PHE A 236 5.18 -9.26 34.62
CA PHE A 236 6.47 -8.67 34.26
C PHE A 236 6.22 -7.46 33.37
N ARG A 237 6.17 -6.28 34.01
CA ARG A 237 6.32 -4.96 33.37
C ARG A 237 7.82 -4.67 33.29
N PRO A 238 8.36 -4.17 32.15
CA PRO A 238 9.60 -3.41 32.19
C PRO A 238 9.31 -2.03 32.78
N SER A 239 9.94 -1.74 33.92
CA SER A 239 9.93 -0.42 34.56
C SER A 239 10.84 0.55 33.81
N PHE A 240 10.26 1.63 33.28
CA PHE A 240 11.00 2.87 33.02
C PHE A 240 11.19 3.58 34.36
N SER A 241 12.44 3.72 34.81
CA SER A 241 12.83 4.68 35.84
C SER A 241 13.91 5.60 35.28
N HIS A 242 13.61 6.90 35.34
CA HIS A 242 14.58 7.99 35.21
C HIS A 242 15.69 7.86 36.25
N ALA A 243 16.95 8.02 35.82
CA ALA A 243 17.97 8.76 36.56
C ALA A 243 19.20 9.05 35.65
N ASN A 244 19.33 10.34 35.33
CA ASN A 244 20.53 11.18 35.30
C ASN A 244 21.79 10.80 34.49
N ASP A 245 22.07 11.69 33.54
CA ASP A 245 23.31 12.49 33.45
C ASP A 245 24.64 11.78 33.66
N HIS A 246 25.38 11.60 32.57
CA HIS A 246 26.65 12.27 32.30
C HIS A 246 27.31 11.58 31.10
N PHE A 247 27.37 12.26 29.95
CA PHE A 247 28.50 12.30 29.00
C PHE A 247 28.03 12.90 27.66
N LEU A 248 27.86 14.23 27.63
CA LEU A 248 28.06 14.99 26.41
C LEU A 248 29.24 15.92 26.63
N GLY A 249 30.29 15.65 25.86
CA GLY A 249 31.47 16.48 25.76
C GLY A 249 31.10 17.92 25.46
N LYS A 250 31.78 18.80 26.19
CA LYS A 250 31.75 20.25 26.14
C LYS A 250 31.71 20.76 24.69
N ARG A 251 30.68 21.55 24.36
CA ARG A 251 30.77 22.56 23.29
C ARG A 251 31.21 23.90 23.92
N PRO A 252 32.18 24.63 23.34
CA PRO A 252 32.54 25.94 23.84
C PRO A 252 31.45 26.96 23.51
N VAL A 253 31.10 27.76 24.51
CA VAL A 253 30.20 28.93 24.40
C VAL A 253 30.99 30.06 23.73
N MET A 254 30.69 30.34 22.46
CA MET A 254 31.07 31.61 21.83
C MET A 254 30.13 32.70 22.38
N ARG A 255 30.64 33.50 23.32
CA ARG A 255 29.97 34.68 23.85
C ARG A 255 30.14 35.81 22.82
N ASN A 256 29.07 36.17 22.13
CA ASN A 256 29.04 37.34 21.25
C ASN A 256 29.21 38.61 22.10
N ASN A 257 30.29 39.34 21.84
CA ASN A 257 30.50 40.70 22.33
C ASN A 257 29.48 41.64 21.68
N PHE A 258 28.55 42.17 22.48
CA PHE A 258 27.84 43.40 22.16
C PHE A 258 28.84 44.57 22.22
N LYS A 259 29.33 45.04 21.07
CA LYS A 259 29.84 46.42 20.96
C LYS A 259 28.68 47.33 20.58
N LYS A 260 28.31 48.21 21.52
CA LYS A 260 27.53 49.41 21.27
C LYS A 260 28.22 50.20 20.14
N LYS A 261 27.43 50.60 19.16
CA LYS A 261 27.84 51.57 18.14
C LYS A 261 27.40 52.93 18.67
N ASP A 262 28.35 53.69 19.19
CA ASP A 262 28.11 55.07 19.61
C ASP A 262 27.79 55.94 18.39
N ARG A 263 26.84 56.84 18.59
CA ARG A 263 26.60 58.01 17.75
C ARG A 263 27.69 59.03 18.07
N HIS A 264 28.39 59.49 17.05
CA HIS A 264 28.62 60.91 16.73
C HIS A 264 29.37 60.99 15.40
#